data_AF-A0A1J5I899-F1
#
_entry.id   AF-A0A1J5I899-F1
#
_cell.length_a   1.000
_cell.length_b   1.000
_cell.length_c   1.000
_cell.angle_alpha   90.00
_cell.angle_beta   90.00
_cell.angle_gamma   90.00
#
_symmetry.space_group_name_H-M   'P 1'
#
loop_
_entity.id
_entity.type
_entity.pdbx_description
1 polymer ?
#
loop_
_entity_poly.entity_id
_entity_poly.type
_entity_poly.pdbx_seq_one_letter_code
_entity_poly.pdbx_strand_id
1 'polypeptide(L)'
;MEEVNALQLRNHLGEVLDRLEASGEPILVSKGRKVRAVLVSPRDFQRRFLDYQAQEDKQGLLDLVRSLARKKKEPLESLDLLRQLRGYRG
;
A
#
# COMPACT_ATOMS: atom_id res chain seq x y z
N MET A 1 10.05 19.10 -11.44
CA MET A 1 8.59 19.02 -11.22
C MET A 1 7.95 20.25 -11.87
N GLU A 2 7.27 20.03 -13.00
CA GLU A 2 6.57 21.07 -13.77
C GLU A 2 5.14 21.25 -13.24
N GLU A 3 4.59 22.46 -13.31
CA GLU A 3 3.18 22.74 -12.97
C GLU A 3 2.44 23.28 -14.21
N VAL A 4 1.31 22.65 -14.54
CA VAL A 4 0.44 23.03 -15.66
C VAL A 4 -0.97 23.37 -15.18
N ASN A 5 -1.56 24.40 -15.79
CA ASN A 5 -2.94 24.75 -15.51
C ASN A 5 -3.91 23.77 -16.20
N ALA A 6 -5.04 23.47 -15.56
CA ALA A 6 -6.11 22.64 -16.11
C ALA A 6 -6.62 23.10 -17.48
N LEU A 7 -6.60 24.41 -17.77
CA LEU A 7 -6.97 24.93 -19.10
C LEU A 7 -5.92 24.59 -20.16
N GLN A 8 -4.64 24.71 -19.81
CA GLN A 8 -3.54 24.32 -20.71
C GLN A 8 -3.55 22.82 -20.96
N LEU A 9 -3.78 22.02 -19.91
CA LEU A 9 -3.93 20.57 -20.03
C LEU A 9 -5.07 20.20 -20.98
N ARG A 10 -6.24 20.87 -20.88
CA ARG A 10 -7.38 20.61 -21.77
C ARG A 10 -7.05 20.87 -23.24
N ASN A 11 -6.32 21.96 -23.51
CA ASN A 11 -6.06 22.40 -24.87
C ASN A 11 -4.85 21.70 -25.51
N HIS A 12 -3.90 21.23 -24.68
CA HIS A 12 -2.60 20.73 -25.13
C HIS A 12 -2.23 19.40 -24.49
N LEU A 13 -3.21 18.50 -24.28
CA LEU A 13 -2.98 17.24 -23.57
C LEU A 13 -1.86 16.40 -24.21
N GLY A 14 -1.84 16.28 -25.55
CA GLY A 14 -0.82 15.50 -26.25
C GLY A 14 0.59 16.01 -25.95
N GLU A 15 0.82 17.31 -26.09
CA GLU A 15 2.12 17.93 -25.81
C GLU A 15 2.54 17.78 -24.34
N VAL A 16 1.59 17.87 -23.40
CA VAL A 16 1.88 17.66 -21.97
C VAL A 16 2.26 16.20 -21.70
N LEU A 17 1.67 15.23 -22.41
CA LEU A 17 2.05 13.83 -22.30
C LEU A 17 3.43 13.57 -22.91
N ASP A 18 3.76 14.19 -24.04
CA ASP A 18 5.09 14.08 -24.65
C ASP A 18 6.17 14.62 -23.70
N ARG A 19 5.88 15.75 -23.02
CA ARG A 19 6.77 16.31 -21.98
C ARG A 19 6.90 15.40 -20.76
N LEU A 20 5.80 14.79 -20.33
CA LEU A 20 5.81 13.81 -19.23
C LEU A 20 6.71 12.62 -19.57
N GLU A 21 6.62 12.12 -20.80
CA GLU A 21 7.45 11.00 -21.28
C GLU A 21 8.92 11.39 -21.44
N ALA A 22 9.20 12.59 -21.97
CA ALA A 22 10.56 13.08 -22.18
C ALA A 22 11.28 13.43 -20.87
N SER A 23 10.57 14.05 -19.92
CA SER A 23 11.16 14.44 -18.62
C SER A 23 11.26 13.26 -17.66
N GLY A 24 10.30 12.33 -17.69
CA GLY A 24 10.18 11.27 -16.70
C GLY A 24 9.86 11.79 -15.29
N GLU A 25 9.48 13.06 -15.15
CA GLU A 25 9.15 13.68 -13.87
C GLU A 25 7.64 13.88 -13.71
N PRO A 26 7.08 13.77 -12.49
CA PRO A 26 5.67 14.07 -12.25
C PRO A 26 5.32 15.52 -12.60
N ILE A 27 4.16 15.70 -13.24
CA ILE A 27 3.62 17.02 -13.59
C ILE A 27 2.46 17.33 -12.66
N LEU A 28 2.51 18.48 -11.99
CA LEU A 28 1.45 18.98 -11.12
C LEU A 28 0.38 19.67 -11.96
N VAL A 29 -0.89 19.36 -11.71
CA VAL A 29 -2.01 20.01 -12.39
C VAL A 29 -2.72 20.93 -11.40
N SER A 30 -2.74 22.22 -11.71
CA SER A 30 -3.44 23.22 -10.91
C SER A 30 -4.73 23.71 -11.57
N LYS A 31 -5.71 24.07 -10.73
CA LYS A 31 -6.95 24.70 -11.16
C LYS A 31 -7.18 25.94 -10.30
N GLY A 32 -7.08 27.12 -10.91
CA GLY A 32 -7.01 28.38 -10.18
C GLY A 32 -5.66 28.54 -9.49
N ARG A 33 -5.65 28.83 -8.18
CA ARG A 33 -4.43 29.01 -7.36
C ARG A 33 -4.07 27.79 -6.49
N LYS A 34 -4.57 26.60 -6.84
CA LYS A 34 -4.37 25.38 -6.05
C LYS A 34 -4.03 24.20 -6.96
N VAL A 35 -3.02 23.44 -6.57
CA VAL A 35 -2.73 22.11 -7.13
C VAL A 35 -3.88 21.17 -6.76
N ARG A 36 -4.38 20.41 -7.74
CA ARG A 36 -5.54 19.52 -7.59
C ARG A 36 -5.27 18.09 -8.03
N ALA A 37 -4.30 17.87 -8.91
CA ALA A 37 -3.93 16.55 -9.38
C ALA A 37 -2.44 16.49 -9.74
N VAL A 38 -1.95 15.28 -9.98
CA VAL A 38 -0.62 14.97 -10.47
C VAL A 38 -0.75 13.98 -11.61
N LEU A 39 0.02 14.18 -12.67
CA LEU A 39 0.23 13.23 -13.75
C LEU A 39 1.57 12.54 -13.56
N VAL A 40 1.55 11.21 -13.64
CA VAL A 40 2.74 10.35 -13.54
C VAL A 40 2.70 9.32 -14.65
N SER A 41 3.89 8.85 -15.06
CA SER A 41 3.96 7.74 -15.99
C SER A 41 3.34 6.48 -15.36
N PRO A 42 2.71 5.59 -16.16
CA PRO A 42 2.20 4.31 -15.64
C PRO A 42 3.28 3.47 -14.95
N ARG A 43 4.53 3.56 -15.41
CA ARG A 43 5.68 2.86 -14.81
C ARG A 43 6.01 3.40 -13.44
N ASP A 44 6.01 4.73 -13.26
CA ASP A 44 6.23 5.35 -11.95
C ASP A 44 5.05 5.14 -11.01
N PHE A 45 3.83 5.13 -11.55
CA PHE A 45 2.65 4.76 -10.79
C PHE A 45 2.79 3.33 -10.25
N GLN A 46 3.16 2.36 -11.10
CA GLN A 46 3.40 1.00 -10.64
C GLN A 46 4.54 0.94 -9.62
N ARG A 47 5.72 1.51 -9.90
CA ARG A 47 6.87 1.44 -8.98
C ARG A 47 6.65 2.14 -7.65
N ARG A 48 5.89 3.23 -7.60
CA ARG A 48 5.75 4.05 -6.38
C ARG A 48 4.43 3.80 -5.64
N PHE A 49 3.35 3.45 -6.34
CA PHE A 49 2.02 3.24 -5.73
C PHE A 49 1.67 1.75 -5.54
N LEU A 50 2.13 0.81 -6.38
CA LEU A 50 1.91 -0.62 -6.06
C LEU A 50 2.73 -1.07 -4.85
N ASP A 51 3.91 -0.49 -4.61
CA ASP A 51 4.70 -0.77 -3.41
C ASP A 51 3.95 -0.35 -2.13
N TYR A 52 3.18 0.74 -2.17
CA TYR A 52 2.37 1.20 -1.05
C TYR A 52 1.13 0.30 -0.81
N GLN A 53 0.42 -0.07 -1.88
CA GLN A 53 -0.73 -0.99 -1.77
C GLN A 53 -0.30 -2.39 -1.31
N ALA A 54 0.80 -2.92 -1.86
CA ALA A 54 1.35 -4.21 -1.44
C ALA A 54 1.85 -4.19 0.01
N GLN A 55 2.32 -3.03 0.50
CA GLN A 55 2.72 -2.86 1.88
C GLN A 55 1.52 -2.79 2.83
N GLU A 56 0.44 -2.09 2.47
CA GLU A 56 -0.83 -2.12 3.21
C GLU A 56 -1.44 -3.53 3.25
N ASP A 57 -1.46 -4.25 2.13
CA ASP A 57 -1.95 -5.62 2.04
C ASP A 57 -1.10 -6.58 2.89
N LYS A 58 0.23 -6.41 2.87
CA LYS A 58 1.16 -7.17 3.73
C LYS A 58 0.94 -6.86 5.21
N GLN A 59 0.71 -5.60 5.57
CA GLN A 59 0.39 -5.21 6.94
C GLN A 59 -0.91 -5.88 7.41
N GLY A 60 -1.97 -5.81 6.58
CA GLY A 60 -3.26 -6.45 6.87
C GLY A 60 -3.17 -7.98 6.99
N LEU A 61 -2.37 -8.63 6.12
CA LEU A 61 -2.09 -10.07 6.21
C LEU A 61 -1.34 -10.42 7.50
N LEU A 62 -0.33 -9.64 7.88
CA LEU A 62 0.42 -9.86 9.12
C LEU A 62 -0.44 -9.65 10.36
N ASP A 63 -1.32 -8.66 10.35
CA ASP A 63 -2.27 -8.40 11.44
C ASP A 63 -3.32 -9.51 11.54
N LEU A 64 -3.80 -10.04 10.41
CA LEU A 64 -4.65 -11.23 10.38
C LEU A 64 -3.92 -12.43 10.99
N VAL A 65 -2.70 -12.73 10.54
CA VAL A 65 -1.89 -13.84 11.09
C VAL A 65 -1.64 -13.65 12.59
N ARG A 66 -1.33 -12.44 13.05
CA ARG A 66 -1.14 -12.11 14.47
C ARG A 66 -2.43 -12.27 15.28
N SER A 67 -3.57 -11.87 14.72
CA SER A 67 -4.89 -12.02 15.36
C SER A 67 -5.28 -13.49 15.52
N LEU A 68 -4.94 -14.32 14.53
CA LEU A 68 -5.13 -15.77 14.57
C LEU A 68 -4.12 -16.44 15.52
N ALA A 69 -2.97 -15.81 15.78
CA ALA A 69 -1.88 -16.36 16.59
C ALA A 69 -2.07 -16.25 18.13
N ARG A 70 -3.18 -15.70 18.66
CA ARG A 70 -3.49 -15.76 20.11
C ARG A 70 -4.94 -16.20 20.34
N LYS A 71 -5.26 -17.16 21.22
CA LYS A 71 -4.69 -17.52 22.54
C LYS A 71 -4.15 -18.97 22.56
N LYS A 72 -2.95 -19.20 23.11
CA LYS A 72 -2.68 -20.47 23.81
C LYS A 72 -3.67 -20.54 24.99
N LYS A 73 -4.54 -21.56 25.01
CA LYS A 73 -5.39 -21.87 26.16
C LYS A 73 -4.48 -22.34 27.30
N GLU A 74 -4.26 -21.43 28.25
CA GLU A 74 -3.62 -21.65 29.55
C GLU A 74 -2.16 -22.15 29.53
N PRO A 75 -1.34 -21.76 30.52
CA PRO A 75 -0.05 -22.41 30.73
C PRO A 75 -0.31 -23.77 31.40
N LEU A 76 -0.87 -24.72 30.65
CA LEU A 76 -0.84 -26.12 31.06
C LEU A 76 0.57 -26.62 30.75
N GLU A 77 1.34 -26.90 31.81
CA GLU A 77 2.65 -27.54 31.72
C GLU A 77 2.51 -28.77 30.81
N SER A 78 3.41 -28.90 29.83
CA SER A 78 3.28 -29.92 28.78
C SER A 78 3.20 -31.35 29.35
N LEU A 79 3.76 -31.54 30.55
CA LEU A 79 3.70 -32.78 31.31
C LEU A 79 2.31 -33.09 31.85
N ASP A 80 1.54 -32.09 32.28
CA ASP A 80 0.20 -32.29 32.87
C ASP A 80 -0.83 -32.66 31.79
N LEU A 81 -0.69 -32.10 30.58
CA LEU A 81 -1.48 -32.54 29.41
C LEU A 81 -1.19 -34.00 29.02
N LEU A 82 0.08 -34.40 29.02
CA LEU A 82 0.47 -35.78 28.71
C LEU A 82 -0.01 -36.76 29.79
N ARG A 83 -0.02 -36.34 31.06
CA ARG A 83 -0.56 -37.13 32.18
C ARG A 83 -2.07 -37.32 32.06
N GLN A 84 -2.82 -36.26 31.74
CA GLN A 84 -4.26 -36.34 31.51
C GLN A 84 -4.62 -37.27 30.34
N LEU A 85 -3.93 -37.16 29.20
CA LEU A 85 -4.16 -38.02 28.04
C LEU A 85 -3.86 -39.50 28.32
N ARG A 86 -2.93 -39.77 29.23
CA ARG A 86 -2.57 -41.12 29.66
C ARG A 86 -3.45 -41.65 30.82
N GLY A 87 -4.46 -40.88 31.24
CA GLY A 87 -5.48 -41.31 32.22
C GLY A 87 -5.11 -41.12 33.69
N TYR A 88 -4.04 -40.38 33.98
CA TYR A 88 -3.70 -40.02 35.36
C TYR A 88 -4.57 -38.82 35.78
N ARG A 89 -5.61 -39.06 36.59
CA ARG A 89 -6.31 -37.98 37.32
C ARG A 89 -5.50 -37.63 38.56
N GLY A 90 -5.14 -36.35 38.70
CA GLY A 90 -4.42 -35.79 39.85
C GLY A 90 -3.48 -34.70 39.40
#